data_AF-A0A6P0KQG1-F1
#
_entry.id   AF-A0A6P0KQG1-F1
#
_cell.length_a   1.000
_cell.length_b   1.000
_cell.length_c   1.000
_cell.angle_alpha   90.00
_cell.angle_beta   90.00
_cell.angle_gamma   90.00
#
_symmetry.space_group_name_H-M   'P 1'
#
loop_
_entity.id
_entity.type
_entity.pdbx_description
1 polymer ?
#
loop_
_entity_poly.entity_id
_entity_poly.type
_entity_poly.pdbx_seq_one_letter_code
_entity_poly.pdbx_strand_id
1 'polypeptide(L)' 'MLYQAIKMCRGDGNYHEKEKATVAKAAEILGIERSIVVSLESLAELEDSAERLRLALFETDV' A
#
# COMPACT_ATOMS: atom_id res chain seq x y z
N MET A 1 3.76 6.81 9.97
CA MET A 1 2.37 7.30 9.84
C MET A 1 1.87 7.23 8.39
N LEU A 2 2.57 7.77 7.39
CA LEU A 2 2.12 7.71 5.98
C LEU A 2 1.98 6.27 5.44
N TYR A 3 2.97 5.41 5.68
CA TYR A 3 2.92 4.00 5.28
C TYR A 3 1.75 3.21 5.90
N GLN A 4 1.42 3.50 7.17
CA GLN A 4 0.26 2.88 7.84
C GLN A 4 -1.05 3.34 7.20
N ALA A 5 -1.15 4.61 6.81
CA ALA A 5 -2.31 5.12 6.06
C ALA A 5 -2.43 4.46 4.68
N ILE A 6 -1.31 4.27 3.96
CA ILE A 6 -1.28 3.54 2.69
C ILE A 6 -1.81 2.11 2.86
N LYS A 7 -1.34 1.37 3.88
CA LYS A 7 -1.85 0.02 4.17
C LYS A 7 -3.34 0.00 4.52
N MET A 8 -3.82 0.95 5.32
CA MET A 8 -5.24 1.02 5.67
C MET A 8 -6.13 1.28 4.45
N CYS A 9 -5.71 2.16 3.53
CA CYS A 9 -6.42 2.39 2.26
C CYS A 9 -6.39 1.15 1.35
N ARG A 10 -5.23 0.48 1.24
CA ARG A 10 -5.08 -0.74 0.40
C ARG A 10 -5.84 -1.96 0.93
N GLY A 11 -6.17 -1.99 2.23
CA GLY A 11 -6.85 -3.11 2.88
C GLY A 11 -8.22 -3.47 2.29
N ASP A 12 -8.89 -2.54 1.61
CA ASP A 12 -10.18 -2.79 0.94
C ASP A 12 -10.01 -3.43 -0.46
N GLY A 13 -8.77 -3.77 -0.84
CA GLY A 13 -8.46 -4.51 -2.06
C GLY A 13 -8.52 -3.70 -3.36
N ASN A 14 -8.84 -2.40 -3.27
CA ASN A 14 -9.12 -1.58 -4.45
C ASN A 14 -8.44 -0.21 -4.39
N TYR A 15 -7.10 -0.20 -4.49
CA TYR A 15 -6.30 1.03 -4.46
C TYR A 15 -6.59 1.93 -5.67
N HIS A 16 -7.59 2.81 -5.55
CA HIS A 16 -8.09 3.64 -6.64
C HIS A 16 -7.33 4.96 -6.77
N GLU A 17 -7.40 5.60 -7.94
CA GLU A 17 -6.78 6.91 -8.22
C GLU A 17 -7.14 8.00 -7.18
N LYS A 18 -8.32 7.89 -6.55
CA LYS A 18 -8.74 8.78 -5.45
C LYS A 18 -7.91 8.60 -4.18
N GLU A 19 -7.50 7.38 -3.86
CA GLU A 19 -6.68 7.09 -2.68
C GLU A 19 -5.24 7.52 -2.91
N LYS A 20 -4.69 7.29 -4.11
CA LYS A 20 -3.40 7.86 -4.53
C LYS A 20 -3.38 9.39 -4.40
N ALA A 21 -4.44 10.07 -4.83
CA ALA A 21 -4.55 11.52 -4.71
C ALA A 21 -4.58 11.99 -3.24
N THR A 22 -5.20 11.19 -2.36
CA THR A 22 -5.28 11.49 -0.92
C THR A 22 -3.93 11.27 -0.23
N VAL A 23 -3.24 10.19 -0.58
CA VAL A 23 -1.89 9.89 -0.09
C VAL A 23 -0.88 10.93 -0.58
N ALA A 24 -0.98 11.37 -1.84
CA ALA A 24 -0.15 12.43 -2.39
C ALA A 24 -0.35 13.77 -1.66
N LYS A 25 -1.61 14.16 -1.39
CA LYS A 25 -1.91 15.35 -0.58
C LYS A 25 -1.39 15.22 0.85
N ALA A 26 -1.54 14.06 1.48
CA ALA A 26 -1.02 13.82 2.82
C ALA A 26 0.51 13.92 2.86
N ALA A 27 1.19 13.41 1.83
CA ALA A 27 2.64 13.52 1.69
C ALA A 27 3.12 14.96 1.48
N GLU A 28 2.40 15.75 0.68
CA GLU A 28 2.66 17.19 0.51
C GLU A 28 2.56 17.94 1.84
N ILE A 29 1.50 17.69 2.62
CA ILE A 29 1.30 18.32 3.94
C ILE A 29 2.40 17.92 4.92
N LEU A 30 2.90 16.69 4.82
CA LEU A 30 3.98 16.17 5.67
C LEU A 30 5.38 16.53 5.18
N GLY A 31 5.51 17.21 4.03
CA GLY A 31 6.81 17.57 3.44
C GLY A 31 7.63 16.36 2.99
N ILE A 32 6.97 15.25 2.65
CA ILE A 32 7.64 14.02 2.22
C ILE A 32 7.83 14.07 0.71
N GLU A 33 9.05 13.78 0.25
CA GLU A 33 9.34 13.73 -1.18
C GLU A 33 8.49 12.65 -1.88
N ARG A 34 8.01 12.98 -3.08
CA ARG A 34 7.21 12.08 -3.91
C ARG A 34 7.93 10.77 -4.25
N SER A 35 9.26 10.80 -4.37
CA SER A 35 10.12 9.62 -4.54
C SER A 35 9.89 8.60 -3.41
N ILE A 36 9.92 9.06 -2.16
CA ILE A 36 9.70 8.26 -0.96
C ILE A 36 8.27 7.72 -0.91
N VAL A 37 7.27 8.53 -1.29
CA VAL A 37 5.87 8.09 -1.35
C VAL A 37 5.72 6.91 -2.32
N VAL A 38 6.29 7.02 -3.52
CA VAL A 38 6.26 5.95 -4.52
C VAL A 38 6.95 4.69 -3.99
N SER A 39 8.11 4.82 -3.34
CA SER A 39 8.79 3.68 -2.72
C SER A 39 7.94 3.01 -1.63
N LEU A 40 7.22 3.79 -0.82
CA LEU A 40 6.32 3.27 0.21
C LEU A 40 5.10 2.57 -0.38
N GLU A 41 4.54 3.09 -1.46
CA GLU A 41 3.44 2.44 -2.19
C GLU A 41 3.88 1.11 -2.81
N SER A 42 5.05 1.08 -3.45
CA SER A 42 5.62 -0.16 -4.01
C SER A 42 5.95 -1.19 -2.93
N LEU A 43 6.45 -0.75 -1.76
CA LEU A 43 6.70 -1.66 -0.63
C LEU A 43 5.40 -2.30 -0.12
N ALA A 44 4.35 -1.50 0.06
CA ALA A 44 3.05 -2.02 0.50
C ALA A 44 2.46 -3.02 -0.52
N GLU A 45 2.63 -2.77 -1.82
CA GLU A 45 2.20 -3.68 -2.89
C GLU A 45 2.95 -5.01 -2.88
N LEU A 46 4.27 -4.97 -2.67
CA LEU A 46 5.09 -6.18 -2.57
C LEU A 46 4.68 -7.02 -1.36
N GLU A 47 4.38 -6.40 -0.23
CA GLU A 47 3.91 -7.10 0.96
C GLU A 47 2.53 -7.72 0.77
N ASP A 48 1.58 -6.99 0.16
CA ASP A 48 0.26 -7.54 -0.19
C ASP A 48 0.40 -8.75 -1.12
N SER A 49 1.31 -8.67 -2.09
CA SER A 49 1.58 -9.75 -3.03
C SER A 49 2.23 -10.95 -2.35
N ALA A 50 3.18 -10.72 -1.45
CA ALA A 50 3.82 -11.75 -0.65
C ALA A 50 2.83 -12.44 0.29
N GLU A 51 1.91 -11.68 0.89
CA GLU A 51 0.84 -12.21 1.74
C GLU A 51 -0.14 -13.06 0.93
N ARG A 52 -0.55 -12.62 -0.26
CA ARG A 52 -1.37 -13.43 -1.18
C ARG A 52 -0.66 -14.70 -1.62
N LEU A 53 0.64 -14.61 -1.90
CA LEU A 53 1.45 -15.79 -2.24
C LEU A 53 1.52 -16.77 -1.06
N ARG A 54 1.72 -16.25 0.16
CA ARG A 54 1.70 -17.05 1.38
C ARG A 54 0.35 -17.76 1.55
N LEU A 55 -0.77 -17.04 1.40
CA LEU A 55 -2.11 -17.64 1.45
C LEU A 55 -2.28 -18.69 0.34
N ALA A 56 -1.91 -18.40 -0.90
CA ALA A 56 -2.03 -19.37 -1.99
C ALA A 56 -1.20 -20.66 -1.76
N LEU A 57 0.00 -20.54 -1.17
CA LEU A 57 0.90 -21.66 -0.89
C LEU A 57 0.50 -22.47 0.35
N PHE A 58 -0.16 -21.85 1.34
CA PHE A 58 -0.42 -22.47 2.64
C PHE A 58 -1.92 -22.61 2.99
N GLU A 59 -2.84 -21.95 2.27
CA GLU A 59 -4.29 -22.25 2.30
C GLU A 59 -4.66 -23.34 1.27
N THR A 60 -3.71 -23.85 0.49
CA THR A 60 -3.84 -25.14 -0.22
C THR A 60 -3.52 -26.30 0.72
N ASP A 61 -4.26 -26.41 1.82
CA ASP A 61 -4.44 -27.68 2.53
C ASP A 61 -5.82 -28.25 2.10
N VAL A 62 -5.75 -29.39 1.40
CA VAL A 62 -6.76 -30.41 1.01
C VAL A 62 -8.25 -30.08 1.24
#